data_AF-A0A1C8ZXH9-F1
#
_entry.id   AF-A0A1C8ZXH9-F1
#
_cell.length_a   1.000
_cell.length_b   1.000
_cell.length_c   1.000
_cell.angle_alpha   90.00
_cell.angle_beta   90.00
_cell.angle_gamma   90.00
#
_symmetry.space_group_name_H-M   'P 1'
#
loop_
_entity.id
_entity.type
_entity.pdbx_description
1 polymer ?
#
loop_
_entity_poly.entity_id
_entity_poly.type
_entity_poly.pdbx_seq_one_letter_code
_entity_poly.pdbx_strand_id
1 'polypeptide(L)'
;MRFILTFALLLLVAGSIITLSSTIVVNYPSSAYLGQEITIYFQLLNSYINSTDFPIISSGVEVIHNGSEVAYTGTPPGGGYLLFPANISNNTTELIVTFVGEYHTYYFTNLGIVLYGGNFKPPLPEGDQRYFSLVLIAFNGRLWYHINGSWYNPLSSLPYYGSVIDNWINVSTLVNYAVVLEEHNGLTFVKDMFINGKEFVINYLTPVLWNFSYVGIRTDTPNNLITPLGFTVYSPLSHQLYVIYVNGKEYASGYTNDLGQGSISLKVSSLHEVINITFPMVHVYKIITISSSQGNVKVSYPIFPLSLLGVSIILTTISVMVSLRRK
;
A
#
# COMPACT_ATOMS: atom_id res chain seq x y z
N MET A 1 -18.38 47.91 -3.58
CA MET A 1 -17.82 47.27 -2.36
C MET A 1 -18.44 45.91 -2.06
N ARG A 2 -19.78 45.74 -2.04
CA ARG A 2 -20.43 44.43 -1.79
C ARG A 2 -20.01 43.33 -2.78
N PHE A 3 -19.98 43.61 -4.08
CA PHE A 3 -19.57 42.63 -5.11
C PHE A 3 -18.10 42.17 -4.99
N ILE A 4 -17.18 43.02 -4.55
CA ILE A 4 -15.77 42.66 -4.35
C ILE A 4 -15.65 41.72 -3.15
N LEU A 5 -16.43 41.96 -2.09
CA LEU A 5 -16.46 41.09 -0.92
C LEU A 5 -17.06 39.72 -1.27
N THR A 6 -18.13 39.68 -2.08
CA THR A 6 -18.74 38.42 -2.52
C THR A 6 -17.81 37.63 -3.45
N PHE A 7 -17.10 38.31 -4.35
CA PHE A 7 -16.12 37.68 -5.25
C PHE A 7 -14.88 37.18 -4.50
N ALA A 8 -14.38 37.93 -3.51
CA ALA A 8 -13.30 37.50 -2.63
C ALA A 8 -13.72 36.31 -1.75
N LEU A 9 -14.97 36.28 -1.27
CA LEU A 9 -15.52 35.14 -0.52
C LEU A 9 -15.69 33.91 -1.41
N LEU A 10 -16.14 34.09 -2.66
CA LEU A 10 -16.25 33.02 -3.65
C LEU A 10 -14.87 32.45 -4.05
N LEU A 11 -13.85 33.32 -4.19
CA LEU A 11 -12.46 32.92 -4.40
C LEU A 11 -11.83 32.24 -3.17
N LEU A 12 -12.22 32.62 -1.96
CA LEU A 12 -11.81 31.91 -0.73
C LEU A 12 -12.42 30.51 -0.63
N VAL A 13 -13.63 30.31 -1.16
CA VAL A 13 -14.28 28.99 -1.23
C VAL A 13 -13.80 28.17 -2.43
N ALA A 14 -13.31 28.82 -3.49
CA ALA A 14 -12.70 28.18 -4.66
C ALA A 14 -11.22 27.79 -4.46
N GLY A 15 -10.64 28.09 -3.30
CA GLY A 15 -9.39 27.46 -2.88
C GLY A 15 -9.62 25.96 -2.86
N SER A 16 -8.87 25.22 -3.67
CA SER A 16 -8.95 23.77 -3.85
C SER A 16 -9.12 23.08 -2.50
N ILE A 17 -10.38 22.76 -2.16
CA ILE A 17 -10.72 21.88 -1.06
C ILE A 17 -10.14 20.55 -1.50
N ILE A 18 -8.99 20.17 -0.92
CA ILE A 18 -8.52 18.80 -1.01
C ILE A 18 -9.60 18.00 -0.30
N THR A 19 -10.51 17.41 -1.07
CA THR A 19 -11.50 16.49 -0.54
C THR A 19 -10.73 15.25 -0.13
N LEU A 20 -10.35 15.20 1.15
CA LEU A 20 -9.84 14.00 1.78
C LEU A 20 -10.85 12.89 1.53
N SER A 21 -10.43 11.87 0.79
CA SER A 21 -11.29 10.73 0.46
C SER A 21 -10.81 9.54 1.27
N SER A 22 -11.67 8.98 2.11
CA SER A 22 -11.33 7.77 2.84
C SER A 22 -11.59 6.52 1.99
N THR A 23 -10.76 5.51 2.12
CA THR A 23 -10.90 4.23 1.44
C THR A 23 -10.73 3.08 2.41
N ILE A 24 -11.37 1.95 2.13
CA ILE A 24 -11.28 0.73 2.94
C ILE A 24 -10.56 -0.32 2.10
N VAL A 25 -9.39 -0.72 2.58
CA VAL A 25 -8.66 -1.88 2.06
C VAL A 25 -9.12 -3.10 2.83
N VAL A 26 -9.35 -4.20 2.12
CA VAL A 26 -9.89 -5.45 2.67
C VAL A 26 -9.03 -6.62 2.22
N ASN A 27 -8.71 -7.52 3.14
CA ASN A 27 -8.04 -8.79 2.87
C ASN A 27 -8.92 -9.92 3.38
N TYR A 28 -9.34 -10.80 2.47
CA TYR A 28 -10.27 -11.88 2.75
C TYR A 28 -10.12 -13.02 1.73
N PRO A 29 -10.48 -14.27 2.09
CA PRO A 29 -10.52 -15.36 1.13
C PRO A 29 -11.67 -15.13 0.13
N SER A 30 -11.36 -15.18 -1.17
CA SER A 30 -12.36 -15.03 -2.24
C SER A 30 -13.36 -16.20 -2.30
N SER A 31 -13.00 -17.35 -1.72
CA SER A 31 -13.87 -18.52 -1.59
C SER A 31 -13.66 -19.24 -0.26
N ALA A 32 -14.72 -19.84 0.28
CA ALA A 32 -14.68 -20.64 1.51
C ALA A 32 -15.66 -21.82 1.45
N TYR A 33 -15.55 -22.78 2.36
CA TYR A 33 -16.56 -23.83 2.50
C TYR A 33 -17.71 -23.37 3.39
N LEU A 34 -18.91 -23.89 3.13
CA LEU A 34 -20.01 -23.75 4.09
C LEU A 34 -19.60 -24.31 5.46
N GLY A 35 -19.84 -23.52 6.50
CA GLY A 35 -19.46 -23.84 7.87
C GLY A 35 -18.00 -23.57 8.22
N GLN A 36 -17.16 -23.14 7.27
CA GLN A 36 -15.79 -22.72 7.54
C GLN A 36 -15.79 -21.38 8.29
N GLU A 37 -14.92 -21.27 9.30
CA GLU A 37 -14.60 -19.99 9.93
C GLU A 37 -13.57 -19.25 9.07
N ILE A 38 -13.87 -18.00 8.78
CA ILE A 38 -13.00 -17.10 8.01
C ILE A 38 -12.74 -15.84 8.83
N THR A 39 -11.58 -15.25 8.63
CA THR A 39 -11.23 -13.94 9.18
C THR A 39 -11.06 -12.96 8.05
N ILE A 40 -11.68 -11.79 8.21
CA ILE A 40 -11.57 -10.67 7.27
C ILE A 40 -10.84 -9.56 7.99
N TYR A 41 -9.75 -9.11 7.39
CA TYR A 41 -8.99 -7.97 7.85
C TYR A 41 -9.35 -6.77 6.99
N PHE A 42 -9.44 -5.61 7.61
CA PHE A 42 -9.70 -4.37 6.89
C PHE A 42 -8.93 -3.22 7.51
N GLN A 43 -8.62 -2.22 6.70
CA GLN A 43 -7.92 -1.02 7.11
C GLN A 43 -8.61 0.19 6.50
N LEU A 44 -8.93 1.17 7.34
CA LEU A 44 -9.43 2.47 6.91
C LEU A 44 -8.25 3.42 6.70
N LEU A 45 -8.18 3.95 5.49
CA LEU A 45 -7.12 4.86 5.06
C LEU A 45 -7.74 6.19 4.64
N ASN A 46 -7.14 7.29 5.05
CA ASN A 46 -7.36 8.60 4.45
C ASN A 46 -6.46 8.74 3.22
N SER A 47 -7.04 8.95 2.04
CA SER A 47 -6.30 9.21 0.81
C SER A 47 -6.11 10.71 0.61
N TYR A 48 -4.85 11.12 0.58
CA TYR A 48 -4.43 12.49 0.28
C TYR A 48 -4.30 12.68 -1.23
N ILE A 49 -3.71 11.68 -1.88
CA ILE A 49 -3.35 11.70 -3.29
C ILE A 49 -3.66 10.32 -3.88
N ASN A 50 -4.31 10.33 -5.04
CA ASN A 50 -4.51 9.17 -5.88
C ASN A 50 -4.57 9.64 -7.34
N SER A 51 -3.42 10.01 -7.88
CA SER A 51 -3.31 10.58 -9.22
C SER A 51 -1.87 10.56 -9.71
N THR A 52 -1.68 10.45 -11.01
CA THR A 52 -0.39 10.65 -11.70
C THR A 52 -0.30 12.02 -12.40
N ASP A 53 -1.34 12.86 -12.29
CA ASP A 53 -1.38 14.23 -12.80
C ASP A 53 -0.76 15.19 -11.78
N PHE A 54 0.58 15.19 -11.71
CA PHE A 54 1.32 16.01 -10.75
C PHE A 54 1.09 17.52 -11.01
N PRO A 55 0.49 18.27 -10.08
CA PRO A 55 0.19 19.70 -10.27
C PRO A 55 1.43 20.59 -10.19
N ILE A 56 2.53 20.09 -9.62
CA ILE A 56 3.79 20.81 -9.48
C ILE A 56 4.87 20.00 -10.18
N ILE A 57 5.37 20.53 -11.28
CA ILE A 57 6.51 19.98 -12.02
C ILE A 57 7.60 21.04 -11.94
N SER A 58 8.80 20.65 -11.48
CA SER A 58 9.89 21.61 -11.37
C SER A 58 10.40 22.03 -12.75
N SER A 59 11.02 23.20 -12.85
CA SER A 59 11.64 23.65 -14.12
C SER A 59 12.86 22.82 -14.53
N GLY A 60 13.31 21.87 -13.69
CA GLY A 60 14.35 20.89 -13.99
C GLY A 60 13.80 19.55 -14.49
N VAL A 61 12.60 19.54 -15.08
CA VAL A 61 11.95 18.35 -15.62
C VAL A 61 11.45 18.61 -17.03
N GLU A 62 11.74 17.67 -17.93
CA GLU A 62 11.12 17.57 -19.25
C GLU A 62 10.00 16.51 -19.21
N VAL A 63 8.86 16.85 -19.82
CA VAL A 63 7.69 15.98 -19.96
C VAL A 63 7.67 15.39 -21.36
N ILE A 64 7.67 14.06 -21.44
CA ILE A 64 7.72 13.31 -22.69
C ILE A 64 6.37 12.64 -22.89
N HIS A 65 5.69 12.96 -23.99
CA HIS A 65 4.41 12.35 -24.36
C HIS A 65 4.62 11.27 -25.42
N ASN A 66 4.18 10.04 -25.13
CA ASN A 66 4.14 8.94 -26.08
C ASN A 66 2.72 8.37 -26.18
N GLY A 67 1.90 8.98 -27.05
CA GLY A 67 0.48 8.67 -27.11
C GLY A 67 -0.24 9.07 -25.83
N SER A 68 -0.86 8.11 -25.14
CA SER A 68 -1.51 8.32 -23.84
C SER A 68 -0.56 8.18 -22.64
N GLU A 69 0.67 7.71 -22.87
CA GLU A 69 1.68 7.55 -21.83
C GLU A 69 2.43 8.86 -21.63
N VAL A 70 2.66 9.22 -20.37
CA VAL A 70 3.44 10.40 -19.97
C VAL A 70 4.64 9.92 -19.17
N ALA A 71 5.83 10.23 -19.66
CA ALA A 71 7.09 9.98 -18.99
C ALA A 71 7.76 11.30 -18.62
N TYR A 72 8.63 11.25 -17.61
CA TYR A 72 9.32 12.42 -17.09
C TYR A 72 10.82 12.16 -17.03
N THR A 73 11.61 13.14 -17.41
CA THR A 73 13.07 13.09 -17.30
C THR A 73 13.61 14.33 -16.60
N GLY A 74 14.66 14.16 -15.78
CA GLY A 74 15.34 15.30 -15.16
C GLY A 74 16.14 16.08 -16.20
N THR A 75 16.37 17.38 -15.97
CA THR A 75 17.24 18.22 -16.80
C THR A 75 18.22 18.99 -15.92
N PRO A 76 19.33 19.55 -16.45
CA PRO A 76 20.22 20.41 -15.67
C PRO A 76 19.44 21.61 -15.08
N PRO A 77 19.77 22.10 -13.88
CA PRO A 77 20.95 21.80 -13.05
C PRO A 77 20.86 20.51 -12.21
N GLY A 78 19.83 19.67 -12.40
CA GLY A 78 19.58 18.46 -11.61
C GLY A 78 18.69 18.73 -10.40
N GLY A 79 18.23 17.66 -9.75
CA GLY A 79 17.24 17.75 -8.67
C GLY A 79 15.84 18.08 -9.18
N GLY A 80 15.47 17.57 -10.35
CA GLY A 80 14.11 17.64 -10.89
C GLY A 80 13.11 16.84 -10.04
N TYR A 81 11.84 17.25 -10.01
CA TYR A 81 10.80 16.58 -9.24
C TYR A 81 9.38 16.83 -9.78
N LEU A 82 8.46 15.94 -9.38
CA LEU A 82 7.03 15.96 -9.61
C LEU A 82 6.34 15.85 -8.25
N LEU A 83 5.45 16.78 -7.90
CA LEU A 83 4.92 16.89 -6.54
C LEU A 83 3.43 17.17 -6.48
N PHE A 84 2.85 16.68 -5.40
CA PHE A 84 1.55 17.10 -4.87
C PHE A 84 1.74 17.86 -3.56
N PRO A 85 0.94 18.91 -3.31
CA PRO A 85 0.77 19.44 -1.96
C PRO A 85 0.16 18.38 -1.04
N ALA A 86 0.73 18.18 0.15
CA ALA A 86 0.26 17.16 1.10
C ALA A 86 -0.01 17.70 2.51
N ASN A 87 0.66 18.79 2.93
CA ASN A 87 0.51 19.41 4.27
C ASN A 87 0.48 18.39 5.42
N ILE A 88 1.48 17.51 5.44
CA ILE A 88 1.68 16.48 6.45
C ILE A 88 2.14 17.15 7.73
N SER A 89 1.39 16.94 8.81
CA SER A 89 1.64 17.53 10.13
C SER A 89 1.45 16.49 11.24
N ASN A 90 1.64 16.90 12.49
CA ASN A 90 1.58 16.06 13.69
C ASN A 90 0.28 15.27 13.87
N ASN A 91 -0.81 15.62 13.17
CA ASN A 91 -2.07 14.86 13.21
C ASN A 91 -2.03 13.59 12.33
N THR A 92 -1.00 13.46 11.49
CA THR A 92 -0.74 12.30 10.63
C THR A 92 0.44 11.55 11.24
N THR A 93 0.20 10.40 11.85
CA THR A 93 1.26 9.63 12.53
C THR A 93 1.98 8.65 11.61
N GLU A 94 1.33 8.22 10.54
CA GLU A 94 1.89 7.31 9.54
C GLU A 94 1.49 7.76 8.13
N LEU A 95 2.40 7.60 7.17
CA LEU A 95 2.17 7.77 5.74
C LEU A 95 2.63 6.54 4.98
N ILE A 96 1.80 6.13 4.03
CA ILE A 96 2.13 5.11 3.05
C ILE A 96 2.15 5.78 1.69
N VAL A 97 3.33 5.89 1.09
CA VAL A 97 3.52 6.47 -0.26
C VAL A 97 3.81 5.33 -1.22
N THR A 98 2.96 5.17 -2.24
CA THR A 98 3.07 4.09 -3.23
C THR A 98 3.23 4.67 -4.63
N PHE A 99 4.25 4.19 -5.32
CA PHE A 99 4.51 4.38 -6.74
C PHE A 99 4.26 3.05 -7.48
N VAL A 100 3.56 3.12 -8.61
CA VAL A 100 3.44 2.03 -9.58
C VAL A 100 3.86 2.55 -10.94
N GLY A 101 4.80 1.88 -11.59
CA GLY A 101 5.26 2.31 -12.90
C GLY A 101 6.56 1.68 -13.36
N GLU A 102 7.19 2.34 -14.32
CA GLU A 102 8.45 1.94 -14.94
C GLU A 102 9.50 3.02 -14.68
N TYR A 103 10.78 2.61 -14.65
CA TYR A 103 11.87 3.58 -14.52
C TYR A 103 13.16 3.09 -15.18
N HIS A 104 13.90 4.06 -15.68
CA HIS A 104 15.25 3.92 -16.19
C HIS A 104 16.12 4.92 -15.45
N THR A 105 17.08 4.45 -14.67
CA THR A 105 17.87 5.34 -13.81
C THR A 105 19.34 5.01 -13.84
N TYR A 106 20.16 6.06 -13.88
CA TYR A 106 21.60 5.91 -13.69
C TYR A 106 21.86 5.58 -12.22
N TYR A 107 22.64 4.53 -11.97
CA TYR A 107 22.81 3.92 -10.64
C TYR A 107 23.33 4.91 -9.58
N PHE A 108 24.02 5.97 -9.99
CA PHE A 108 24.60 6.97 -9.08
C PHE A 108 23.70 8.19 -8.85
N THR A 109 22.47 8.18 -9.36
CA THR A 109 21.48 9.24 -9.19
C THR A 109 20.47 8.90 -8.12
N ASN A 110 19.59 9.84 -7.81
CA ASN A 110 18.66 9.77 -6.70
C ASN A 110 17.20 9.85 -7.19
N LEU A 111 16.86 9.10 -8.24
CA LEU A 111 15.48 8.92 -8.68
C LEU A 111 14.68 8.16 -7.62
N GLY A 112 13.51 8.65 -7.19
CA GLY A 112 12.65 7.90 -6.26
C GLY A 112 11.55 8.70 -5.57
N ILE A 113 10.95 8.10 -4.54
CA ILE A 113 9.87 8.69 -3.74
C ILE A 113 10.45 9.73 -2.78
N VAL A 114 9.90 10.94 -2.76
CA VAL A 114 10.41 12.07 -1.98
C VAL A 114 9.32 12.78 -1.20
N LEU A 115 9.65 13.22 0.01
CA LEU A 115 8.86 14.14 0.83
C LEU A 115 9.68 15.41 1.08
N TYR A 116 9.14 16.59 0.73
CA TYR A 116 9.78 17.89 0.95
C TYR A 116 9.10 18.70 2.05
N GLY A 117 9.91 19.38 2.86
CA GLY A 117 9.49 20.28 3.93
C GLY A 117 10.46 21.44 4.15
N GLY A 118 10.29 22.12 5.28
CA GLY A 118 11.08 23.31 5.61
C GLY A 118 10.80 24.46 4.65
N ASN A 119 11.84 25.18 4.22
CA ASN A 119 11.70 26.34 3.33
C ASN A 119 11.78 25.97 1.84
N PHE A 120 11.32 24.78 1.45
CA PHE A 120 11.28 24.33 0.06
C PHE A 120 10.31 25.18 -0.78
N LYS A 121 10.76 25.63 -1.96
CA LYS A 121 10.05 26.57 -2.83
C LYS A 121 9.86 26.00 -4.24
N PRO A 122 8.79 25.25 -4.49
CA PRO A 122 8.44 24.89 -5.86
C PRO A 122 8.04 26.12 -6.70
N PRO A 123 8.26 26.09 -8.03
CA PRO A 123 8.75 24.97 -8.84
C PRO A 123 10.27 24.98 -9.10
N LEU A 124 11.08 25.68 -8.27
CA LEU A 124 12.53 25.75 -8.48
C LEU A 124 13.17 24.36 -8.29
N PRO A 125 14.12 23.91 -9.14
CA PRO A 125 14.79 22.62 -8.93
C PRO A 125 15.60 22.64 -7.63
N GLU A 126 15.93 21.47 -7.07
CA GLU A 126 16.71 21.41 -5.83
C GLU A 126 18.09 22.06 -5.98
N GLY A 127 18.72 21.94 -7.15
CA GLY A 127 20.04 22.53 -7.42
C GLY A 127 20.09 24.06 -7.25
N ASP A 128 18.94 24.73 -7.36
CA ASP A 128 18.80 26.18 -7.22
C ASP A 128 18.37 26.60 -5.81
N GLN A 129 18.22 25.66 -4.89
CA GLN A 129 17.75 25.87 -3.54
C GLN A 129 18.74 25.31 -2.53
N ARG A 130 19.00 26.05 -1.44
CA ARG A 130 19.96 25.62 -0.41
C ARG A 130 19.33 25.23 0.91
N TYR A 131 18.21 25.83 1.28
CA TYR A 131 17.63 25.67 2.61
C TYR A 131 16.26 25.01 2.51
N PHE A 132 16.25 23.68 2.45
CA PHE A 132 15.03 22.86 2.52
C PHE A 132 15.34 21.58 3.30
N SER A 133 14.30 20.85 3.67
CA SER A 133 14.45 19.50 4.20
C SER A 133 13.74 18.49 3.32
N LEU A 134 14.29 17.30 3.21
CA LEU A 134 13.60 16.19 2.56
C LEU A 134 14.05 14.85 3.09
N VAL A 135 13.20 13.86 2.85
CA VAL A 135 13.53 12.43 2.91
C VAL A 135 13.22 11.82 1.55
N LEU A 136 14.15 11.03 1.03
CA LEU A 136 14.08 10.41 -0.29
C LEU A 136 14.47 8.93 -0.20
N ILE A 137 13.58 8.08 -0.69
CA ILE A 137 13.83 6.66 -0.88
C ILE A 137 14.04 6.46 -2.37
N ALA A 138 15.30 6.33 -2.76
CA ALA A 138 15.71 6.21 -4.14
C ALA A 138 15.55 4.77 -4.65
N PHE A 139 15.11 4.63 -5.89
CA PHE A 139 14.86 3.35 -6.56
C PHE A 139 16.14 2.54 -6.85
N ASN A 140 17.32 3.10 -6.60
CA ASN A 140 18.59 2.37 -6.59
C ASN A 140 18.95 1.78 -5.21
N GLY A 141 18.01 1.77 -4.26
CA GLY A 141 18.21 1.17 -2.95
C GLY A 141 18.96 2.08 -1.98
N ARG A 142 18.69 3.39 -2.01
CA ARG A 142 19.35 4.35 -1.12
C ARG A 142 18.34 5.19 -0.37
N LEU A 143 18.57 5.38 0.92
CA LEU A 143 17.90 6.41 1.70
C LEU A 143 18.77 7.67 1.69
N TRP A 144 18.20 8.78 1.26
CA TRP A 144 18.80 10.10 1.34
C TRP A 144 17.95 11.02 2.19
N TYR A 145 18.61 11.95 2.87
CA TYR A 145 17.94 13.12 3.40
C TYR A 145 18.77 14.38 3.17
N HIS A 146 18.09 15.51 3.05
CA HIS A 146 18.72 16.82 3.03
C HIS A 146 18.23 17.60 4.24
N ILE A 147 19.15 18.20 4.98
CA ILE A 147 18.85 19.06 6.13
C ILE A 147 19.99 20.05 6.34
N ASN A 148 19.67 21.26 6.79
CA ASN A 148 20.66 22.32 7.08
C ASN A 148 21.62 22.61 5.91
N GLY A 149 21.17 22.44 4.67
CA GLY A 149 21.94 22.70 3.46
C GLY A 149 22.94 21.62 3.07
N SER A 150 22.82 20.42 3.63
CA SER A 150 23.70 19.28 3.37
C SER A 150 22.90 18.02 3.04
N TRP A 151 23.47 17.20 2.15
CA TRP A 151 22.96 15.89 1.78
C TRP A 151 23.62 14.78 2.59
N TYR A 152 22.82 13.79 2.97
CA TYR A 152 23.28 12.63 3.73
C TYR A 152 22.69 11.35 3.12
N ASN A 153 23.51 10.30 3.04
CA ASN A 153 23.13 8.96 2.63
C ASN A 153 23.44 7.98 3.76
N PRO A 154 22.53 7.80 4.72
CA PRO A 154 22.76 6.87 5.82
C PRO A 154 22.71 5.40 5.40
N LEU A 155 21.92 5.06 4.37
CA LEU A 155 21.71 3.69 3.93
C LEU A 155 21.88 3.60 2.41
N SER A 156 22.88 2.85 1.97
CA SER A 156 23.25 2.72 0.56
C SER A 156 23.00 1.33 -0.04
N SER A 157 22.40 0.42 0.74
CA SER A 157 22.21 -0.99 0.40
C SER A 157 20.79 -1.48 0.68
N LEU A 158 19.79 -0.61 0.53
CA LEU A 158 18.39 -1.03 0.59
C LEU A 158 18.06 -1.92 -0.63
N PRO A 159 17.09 -2.84 -0.50
CA PRO A 159 16.56 -3.57 -1.62
C PRO A 159 16.06 -2.65 -2.74
N TYR A 160 16.24 -3.07 -3.99
CA TYR A 160 15.70 -2.38 -5.16
C TYR A 160 15.28 -3.40 -6.23
N TYR A 161 14.50 -2.95 -7.22
CA TYR A 161 14.04 -3.78 -8.32
C TYR A 161 14.89 -3.58 -9.58
N GLY A 162 15.12 -4.66 -10.32
CA GLY A 162 15.97 -4.67 -11.50
C GLY A 162 17.41 -5.12 -11.22
N SER A 163 18.29 -4.94 -12.21
CA SER A 163 19.71 -5.28 -12.12
C SER A 163 20.54 -4.16 -12.72
N VAL A 164 21.74 -3.95 -12.18
CA VAL A 164 22.67 -2.96 -12.69
C VAL A 164 23.42 -3.54 -13.89
N ILE A 165 23.25 -2.94 -15.06
CA ILE A 165 23.97 -3.26 -16.29
C ILE A 165 24.55 -1.95 -16.82
N ASP A 166 25.88 -1.89 -17.00
CA ASP A 166 26.61 -0.69 -17.46
C ASP A 166 26.28 0.58 -16.67
N ASN A 167 26.13 0.44 -15.34
CA ASN A 167 25.73 1.51 -14.40
C ASN A 167 24.28 2.00 -14.53
N TRP A 168 23.42 1.27 -15.23
CA TRP A 168 22.00 1.59 -15.38
C TRP A 168 21.12 0.53 -14.73
N ILE A 169 20.00 0.96 -14.16
CA ILE A 169 18.90 0.08 -13.75
C ILE A 169 17.73 0.33 -14.70
N ASN A 170 17.36 -0.71 -15.45
CA ASN A 170 16.33 -0.64 -16.48
C ASN A 170 15.15 -1.50 -16.06
N VAL A 171 14.05 -0.86 -15.67
CA VAL A 171 12.82 -1.51 -15.25
C VAL A 171 11.72 -1.16 -16.25
N SER A 172 11.48 -2.08 -17.19
CA SER A 172 10.43 -2.01 -18.22
C SER A 172 9.21 -2.90 -17.89
N THR A 173 9.17 -3.46 -16.70
CA THR A 173 8.00 -4.16 -16.17
C THR A 173 7.46 -3.39 -14.98
N LEU A 174 6.14 -3.35 -14.83
CA LEU A 174 5.50 -2.60 -13.76
C LEU A 174 6.02 -3.04 -12.39
N VAL A 175 6.64 -2.10 -11.69
CA VAL A 175 7.02 -2.26 -10.29
C VAL A 175 5.99 -1.57 -9.42
N ASN A 176 5.65 -2.19 -8.30
CA ASN A 176 4.94 -1.54 -7.20
C ASN A 176 5.95 -1.29 -6.08
N TYR A 177 6.17 -0.02 -5.76
CA TYR A 177 7.10 0.43 -4.74
C TYR A 177 6.33 1.23 -3.69
N ALA A 178 6.25 0.73 -2.46
CA ALA A 178 5.63 1.44 -1.35
C ALA A 178 6.63 1.71 -0.24
N VAL A 179 6.50 2.84 0.44
CA VAL A 179 7.30 3.21 1.60
C VAL A 179 6.36 3.62 2.73
N VAL A 180 6.62 3.11 3.92
CA VAL A 180 5.93 3.46 5.15
C VAL A 180 6.83 4.37 5.97
N LEU A 181 6.34 5.58 6.26
CA LEU A 181 7.01 6.55 7.11
C LEU A 181 6.13 6.89 8.31
N GLU A 182 6.73 7.08 9.47
CA GLU A 182 6.04 7.44 10.70
C GLU A 182 6.63 8.69 11.35
N GLU A 183 5.80 9.34 12.14
CA GLU A 183 6.21 10.34 13.11
C GLU A 183 6.77 9.64 14.35
N HIS A 184 8.00 9.97 14.74
CA HIS A 184 8.57 9.49 15.99
C HIS A 184 9.38 10.60 16.68
N ASN A 185 8.86 11.14 17.78
CA ASN A 185 9.45 12.23 18.57
C ASN A 185 9.72 13.52 17.77
N GLY A 186 8.79 13.89 16.90
CA GLY A 186 8.83 15.02 15.99
C GLY A 186 9.70 14.80 14.75
N LEU A 187 10.29 13.61 14.59
CA LEU A 187 11.21 13.26 13.51
C LEU A 187 10.60 12.23 12.56
N THR A 188 11.16 12.16 11.36
CA THR A 188 10.73 11.23 10.33
C THR A 188 11.43 9.89 10.50
N PHE A 189 10.64 8.87 10.80
CA PHE A 189 11.06 7.49 10.89
C PHE A 189 10.71 6.75 9.60
N VAL A 190 11.72 6.21 8.92
CA VAL A 190 11.52 5.36 7.72
C VAL A 190 11.44 3.92 8.21
N LYS A 191 10.22 3.39 8.23
CA LYS A 191 9.91 2.12 8.88
C LYS A 191 10.15 0.95 7.96
N ASP A 192 9.35 0.85 6.90
CA ASP A 192 9.34 -0.29 5.98
C ASP A 192 9.26 0.17 4.52
N MET A 193 9.65 -0.73 3.62
CA MET A 193 9.39 -0.59 2.20
C MET A 193 8.88 -1.90 1.61
N PHE A 194 8.06 -1.80 0.56
CA PHE A 194 7.52 -2.93 -0.15
C PHE A 194 7.88 -2.83 -1.62
N ILE A 195 8.43 -3.91 -2.18
CA ILE A 195 8.67 -4.04 -3.62
C ILE A 195 7.87 -5.22 -4.11
N ASN A 196 6.91 -4.96 -5.02
CA ASN A 196 5.99 -5.96 -5.55
C ASN A 196 5.29 -6.78 -4.45
N GLY A 197 4.91 -6.10 -3.36
CA GLY A 197 4.25 -6.70 -2.20
C GLY A 197 5.18 -7.43 -1.22
N LYS A 198 6.47 -7.57 -1.52
CA LYS A 198 7.45 -8.11 -0.55
C LYS A 198 7.94 -7.01 0.38
N GLU A 199 7.77 -7.23 1.68
CA GLU A 199 8.19 -6.34 2.76
C GLU A 199 9.70 -6.40 3.00
N PHE A 200 10.29 -5.24 3.29
CA PHE A 200 11.65 -5.08 3.78
C PHE A 200 11.68 -4.03 4.88
N VAL A 201 12.13 -4.43 6.07
CA VAL A 201 12.26 -3.55 7.22
C VAL A 201 13.48 -2.64 7.05
N ILE A 202 13.28 -1.33 7.20
CA ILE A 202 14.34 -0.31 7.15
C ILE A 202 14.72 0.12 8.56
N ASN A 203 13.73 0.48 9.38
CA ASN A 203 13.88 0.89 10.78
C ASN A 203 14.97 1.96 10.98
N TYR A 204 14.79 3.14 10.35
CA TYR A 204 15.77 4.23 10.43
C TYR A 204 15.13 5.57 10.80
N LEU A 205 15.57 6.16 11.92
CA LEU A 205 15.16 7.49 12.37
C LEU A 205 16.05 8.57 11.75
N THR A 206 15.48 9.41 10.90
CA THR A 206 16.20 10.54 10.30
C THR A 206 16.16 11.76 11.23
N PRO A 207 17.10 12.72 11.11
CA PRO A 207 17.02 13.99 11.83
C PRO A 207 16.03 14.99 11.19
N VAL A 208 15.28 14.60 10.16
CA VAL A 208 14.33 15.48 9.46
C VAL A 208 13.03 15.55 10.24
N LEU A 209 12.58 16.77 10.56
CA LEU A 209 11.32 17.00 11.26
C LEU A 209 10.14 16.44 10.45
N TRP A 210 9.18 15.83 11.16
CA TRP A 210 7.92 15.36 10.60
C TRP A 210 6.96 16.53 10.30
N ASN A 211 7.27 17.25 9.23
CA ASN A 211 6.48 18.39 8.75
C ASN A 211 6.77 18.61 7.27
N PHE A 212 6.04 17.87 6.42
CA PHE A 212 6.25 17.88 4.98
C PHE A 212 5.11 18.61 4.27
N SER A 213 5.47 19.59 3.43
CA SER A 213 4.50 20.33 2.64
C SER A 213 4.16 19.62 1.33
N TYR A 214 5.09 18.80 0.81
CA TYR A 214 4.95 18.15 -0.49
C TYR A 214 5.42 16.70 -0.46
N VAL A 215 4.84 15.90 -1.34
CA VAL A 215 5.22 14.51 -1.58
C VAL A 215 5.14 14.22 -3.08
N GLY A 216 5.99 13.33 -3.56
CA GLY A 216 5.97 12.95 -4.97
C GLY A 216 7.20 12.15 -5.37
N ILE A 217 7.71 12.45 -6.56
CA ILE A 217 8.79 11.70 -7.22
C ILE A 217 9.90 12.68 -7.58
N ARG A 218 11.13 12.37 -7.19
CA ARG A 218 12.33 13.05 -7.67
C ARG A 218 12.81 12.39 -8.96
N THR A 219 13.01 13.18 -10.02
CA THR A 219 13.59 12.73 -11.31
C THR A 219 15.12 12.81 -11.34
N ASP A 220 15.67 13.70 -10.51
CA ASP A 220 17.10 13.97 -10.32
C ASP A 220 17.81 14.57 -11.55
N THR A 221 18.57 13.79 -12.33
CA THR A 221 19.47 14.30 -13.39
C THR A 221 18.99 13.94 -14.80
N PRO A 222 19.60 14.53 -15.85
CA PRO A 222 19.41 14.12 -17.25
C PRO A 222 19.54 12.62 -17.45
N ASN A 223 18.74 12.09 -18.38
CA ASN A 223 18.70 10.69 -18.83
C ASN A 223 18.06 9.69 -17.85
N ASN A 224 17.66 10.12 -16.65
CA ASN A 224 16.71 9.34 -15.86
C ASN A 224 15.33 9.45 -16.51
N LEU A 225 14.61 8.35 -16.66
CA LEU A 225 13.24 8.32 -17.16
C LEU A 225 12.35 7.66 -16.12
N ILE A 226 11.17 8.22 -15.91
CA ILE A 226 10.14 7.58 -15.10
C ILE A 226 8.77 7.70 -15.77
N THR A 227 8.05 6.59 -15.82
CA THR A 227 6.66 6.54 -16.27
C THR A 227 5.77 6.11 -15.11
N PRO A 228 5.14 7.06 -14.38
CA PRO A 228 4.18 6.73 -13.34
C PRO A 228 2.85 6.26 -13.95
N LEU A 229 2.40 5.06 -13.57
CA LEU A 229 1.04 4.56 -13.85
C LEU A 229 0.12 4.63 -12.63
N GLY A 230 0.69 4.76 -11.43
CA GLY A 230 -0.05 4.99 -10.20
C GLY A 230 0.81 5.72 -9.19
N PHE A 231 0.25 6.72 -8.53
CA PHE A 231 0.89 7.36 -7.39
C PHE A 231 -0.16 7.67 -6.33
N THR A 232 0.04 7.11 -5.14
CA THR A 232 -0.94 7.20 -4.06
C THR A 232 -0.28 7.50 -2.73
N VAL A 233 -0.95 8.31 -1.90
CA VAL A 233 -0.50 8.66 -0.56
C VAL A 233 -1.67 8.49 0.39
N TYR A 234 -1.46 7.63 1.40
CA TYR A 234 -2.45 7.30 2.41
C TYR A 234 -1.91 7.58 3.80
N SER A 235 -2.81 7.88 4.73
CA SER A 235 -2.55 7.79 6.17
C SER A 235 -3.63 6.93 6.81
N PRO A 236 -3.29 5.99 7.71
CA PRO A 236 -4.30 5.23 8.42
C PRO A 236 -5.16 6.10 9.34
N LEU A 237 -6.46 5.79 9.43
CA LEU A 237 -7.39 6.47 10.32
C LEU A 237 -7.64 5.64 11.58
N SER A 238 -6.98 6.03 12.65
CA SER A 238 -7.06 5.34 13.94
C SER A 238 -8.38 5.59 14.68
N HIS A 239 -8.76 4.63 15.54
CA HIS A 239 -9.88 4.72 16.46
C HIS A 239 -11.22 5.12 15.82
N GLN A 240 -11.45 4.71 14.57
CA GLN A 240 -12.69 4.96 13.85
C GLN A 240 -13.71 3.87 14.14
N LEU A 241 -14.94 4.27 14.45
CA LEU A 241 -16.06 3.36 14.60
C LEU A 241 -16.35 2.67 13.26
N TYR A 242 -16.39 1.35 13.28
CA TYR A 242 -16.89 0.54 12.18
C TYR A 242 -18.11 -0.28 12.60
N VAL A 243 -18.99 -0.54 11.64
CA VAL A 243 -20.14 -1.44 11.76
C VAL A 243 -20.12 -2.39 10.58
N ILE A 244 -20.34 -3.67 10.86
CA ILE A 244 -20.25 -4.75 9.88
C ILE A 244 -21.60 -5.42 9.78
N TYR A 245 -22.09 -5.52 8.55
CA TYR A 245 -23.32 -6.22 8.23
C TYR A 245 -23.00 -7.47 7.43
N VAL A 246 -23.64 -8.58 7.80
CA VAL A 246 -23.60 -9.84 7.05
C VAL A 246 -25.01 -10.11 6.54
N ASN A 247 -25.16 -10.25 5.22
CA ASN A 247 -26.43 -10.41 4.52
C ASN A 247 -27.49 -9.37 4.93
N GLY A 248 -27.06 -8.11 5.12
CA GLY A 248 -27.93 -7.00 5.47
C GLY A 248 -28.30 -6.88 6.95
N LYS A 249 -27.83 -7.79 7.82
CA LYS A 249 -28.03 -7.72 9.27
C LYS A 249 -26.74 -7.33 9.97
N GLU A 250 -26.82 -6.44 10.95
CA GLU A 250 -25.67 -6.09 11.78
C GLU A 250 -25.13 -7.34 12.47
N TYR A 251 -23.83 -7.55 12.32
CA TYR A 251 -23.10 -8.69 12.84
C TYR A 251 -22.17 -8.29 13.97
N ALA A 252 -21.41 -7.21 13.78
CA ALA A 252 -20.45 -6.69 14.75
C ALA A 252 -20.20 -5.20 14.56
N SER A 253 -19.75 -4.55 15.63
CA SER A 253 -19.25 -3.17 15.61
C SER A 253 -18.01 -3.06 16.49
N GLY A 254 -17.12 -2.13 16.17
CA GLY A 254 -15.91 -1.90 16.96
C GLY A 254 -15.18 -0.64 16.53
N TYR A 255 -13.97 -0.46 17.03
CA TYR A 255 -13.09 0.65 16.67
C TYR A 255 -11.81 0.11 16.04
N THR A 256 -11.26 0.82 15.06
CA THR A 256 -9.94 0.51 14.52
C THR A 256 -8.85 0.75 15.56
N ASN A 257 -7.72 0.05 15.42
CA ASN A 257 -6.53 0.29 16.24
C ASN A 257 -5.78 1.58 15.82
N ASP A 258 -4.59 1.81 16.38
CA ASP A 258 -3.71 2.94 16.05
C ASP A 258 -3.33 3.03 14.57
N LEU A 259 -3.39 1.90 13.85
CA LEU A 259 -3.06 1.79 12.43
C LEU A 259 -4.31 1.76 11.54
N GLY A 260 -5.47 2.15 12.07
CA GLY A 260 -6.72 2.15 11.32
C GLY A 260 -7.20 0.75 10.89
N GLN A 261 -6.69 -0.31 11.52
CA GLN A 261 -7.01 -1.69 11.19
C GLN A 261 -8.13 -2.24 12.09
N GLY A 262 -8.95 -3.11 11.52
CA GLY A 262 -9.93 -3.93 12.23
C GLY A 262 -9.97 -5.34 11.63
N SER A 263 -10.60 -6.26 12.36
CA SER A 263 -10.83 -7.61 11.85
C SER A 263 -12.11 -8.19 12.42
N ILE A 264 -12.68 -9.13 11.68
CA ILE A 264 -13.80 -9.96 12.14
C ILE A 264 -13.53 -11.42 11.79
N SER A 265 -14.00 -12.31 12.66
CA SER A 265 -14.15 -13.72 12.33
C SER A 265 -15.64 -14.06 12.24
N LEU A 266 -16.00 -14.81 11.21
CA LEU A 266 -17.37 -15.29 11.02
C LEU A 266 -17.38 -16.67 10.38
N LYS A 267 -18.44 -17.42 10.68
CA LYS A 267 -18.69 -18.73 10.08
C LYS A 267 -19.55 -18.58 8.85
N VAL A 268 -19.05 -19.05 7.70
CA VAL A 268 -19.76 -18.97 6.42
C VAL A 268 -21.04 -19.81 6.49
N SER A 269 -22.19 -19.16 6.23
CA SER A 269 -23.51 -19.74 6.45
C SER A 269 -24.37 -19.81 5.17
N SER A 270 -23.98 -19.06 4.14
CA SER A 270 -24.67 -18.95 2.85
C SER A 270 -23.76 -19.30 1.67
N LEU A 271 -24.36 -19.72 0.56
CA LEU A 271 -23.66 -19.91 -0.73
C LEU A 271 -23.06 -18.60 -1.26
N HIS A 272 -23.71 -17.48 -0.94
CA HIS A 272 -23.23 -16.14 -1.20
C HIS A 272 -23.36 -15.33 0.08
N GLU A 273 -22.24 -15.14 0.77
CA GLU A 273 -22.17 -14.28 1.96
C GLU A 273 -21.84 -12.86 1.50
N VAL A 274 -22.74 -11.91 1.72
CA VAL A 274 -22.52 -10.49 1.41
C VAL A 274 -22.14 -9.77 2.68
N ILE A 275 -20.96 -9.15 2.69
CA ILE A 275 -20.43 -8.49 3.88
C ILE A 275 -20.22 -7.02 3.55
N ASN A 276 -20.80 -6.15 4.37
CA ASN A 276 -20.66 -4.71 4.24
C ASN A 276 -19.91 -4.18 5.47
N ILE A 277 -18.72 -3.63 5.25
CA ILE A 277 -17.89 -2.97 6.26
C ILE A 277 -18.13 -1.47 6.11
N THR A 278 -18.74 -0.84 7.10
CA THR A 278 -19.13 0.57 7.07
C THR A 278 -18.41 1.36 8.15
N PHE A 279 -17.94 2.55 7.82
CA PHE A 279 -17.41 3.54 8.75
C PHE A 279 -18.31 4.78 8.75
N PRO A 280 -19.31 4.84 9.64
CA PRO A 280 -20.36 5.87 9.58
C PRO A 280 -19.83 7.29 9.69
N MET A 281 -18.82 7.53 10.54
CA MET A 281 -18.29 8.88 10.81
C MET A 281 -17.61 9.51 9.59
N VAL A 282 -16.98 8.69 8.73
CA VAL A 282 -16.33 9.14 7.50
C VAL A 282 -17.16 8.84 6.24
N HIS A 283 -18.37 8.31 6.40
CA HIS A 283 -19.33 8.05 5.33
C HIS A 283 -18.78 7.14 4.21
N VAL A 284 -17.96 6.15 4.57
CA VAL A 284 -17.39 5.18 3.61
C VAL A 284 -17.83 3.77 3.97
N TYR A 285 -18.11 2.97 2.95
CA TYR A 285 -18.42 1.56 3.11
C TYR A 285 -17.78 0.72 1.99
N LYS A 286 -17.56 -0.56 2.29
CA LYS A 286 -17.02 -1.54 1.34
C LYS A 286 -17.86 -2.80 1.42
N ILE A 287 -18.39 -3.20 0.26
CA ILE A 287 -19.11 -4.45 0.12
C ILE A 287 -18.16 -5.48 -0.49
N ILE A 288 -18.07 -6.64 0.15
CA ILE A 288 -17.38 -7.82 -0.37
C ILE A 288 -18.38 -8.97 -0.45
N THR A 289 -18.12 -9.91 -1.36
CA THR A 289 -18.93 -11.12 -1.51
C THR A 289 -18.02 -12.32 -1.44
N ILE A 290 -18.40 -13.28 -0.60
CA ILE A 290 -17.68 -14.54 -0.43
C ILE A 290 -18.55 -15.64 -1.03
N SER A 291 -18.02 -16.26 -2.08
CA SER A 291 -18.66 -17.41 -2.70
C SER A 291 -18.29 -18.66 -1.92
N SER A 292 -19.27 -19.47 -1.56
CA SER A 292 -19.01 -20.71 -0.85
C SER A 292 -19.41 -21.94 -1.65
N SER A 293 -18.65 -23.02 -1.44
CA SER A 293 -18.97 -24.32 -2.00
C SER A 293 -19.42 -25.28 -0.90
N GLN A 294 -20.31 -26.21 -1.24
CA GLN A 294 -20.60 -27.33 -0.35
C GLN A 294 -19.32 -28.16 -0.23
N GLY A 295 -18.73 -28.17 0.97
CA GLY A 295 -17.64 -29.08 1.28
C GLY A 295 -18.12 -30.51 1.12
N ASN A 296 -17.74 -31.15 0.02
CA ASN A 296 -18.02 -32.56 -0.22
C ASN A 296 -17.06 -33.38 0.67
N VAL A 297 -17.40 -33.49 1.97
CA VAL A 297 -16.70 -34.40 2.88
C VAL A 297 -17.12 -35.82 2.51
N LYS A 298 -16.50 -36.38 1.47
CA LYS A 298 -16.55 -37.83 1.24
C LYS A 298 -15.68 -38.47 2.32
N VAL A 299 -16.34 -38.97 3.36
CA VAL A 299 -15.70 -39.88 4.31
C VAL A 299 -15.36 -41.16 3.54
N SER A 300 -14.10 -41.27 3.07
CA SER A 300 -13.61 -42.54 2.55
C SER A 300 -13.29 -43.43 3.75
N TYR A 301 -14.22 -44.31 4.10
CA TYR A 301 -13.89 -45.37 5.03
C TYR A 301 -12.81 -46.25 4.38
N PRO A 302 -11.69 -46.54 5.07
CA PRO A 302 -10.72 -47.48 4.54
C PRO A 302 -11.43 -48.83 4.39
N ILE A 303 -11.61 -49.27 3.14
CA ILE A 303 -12.29 -50.52 2.82
C ILE A 303 -11.39 -51.71 3.21
N PHE A 304 -10.06 -51.51 3.19
CA PHE A 304 -9.05 -52.53 3.40
C PHE A 304 -9.16 -53.24 4.78
N PRO A 305 -9.25 -52.53 5.92
CA PRO A 305 -9.45 -53.16 7.23
C PRO A 305 -10.77 -53.93 7.35
N LEU A 306 -11.85 -53.42 6.74
CA LEU A 306 -13.17 -54.07 6.74
C LEU A 306 -13.15 -55.37 5.92
N SER A 307 -12.50 -55.36 4.75
CA SER A 307 -12.32 -56.56 3.94
C SER A 307 -11.45 -57.61 4.64
N LEU A 308 -10.40 -57.20 5.36
CA LEU A 308 -9.54 -58.12 6.10
C LEU A 308 -10.30 -58.82 7.23
N LEU A 309 -11.18 -58.08 7.92
CA LEU A 309 -12.02 -58.62 8.98
C LEU A 309 -13.03 -59.65 8.43
N GLY A 310 -13.63 -59.36 7.27
CA GLY A 310 -14.51 -60.30 6.57
C GLY A 310 -13.80 -61.59 6.15
N VAL A 311 -12.61 -61.48 5.56
CA VAL A 311 -11.79 -62.64 5.16
C VAL A 311 -11.37 -63.47 6.38
N SER A 312 -11.00 -62.81 7.49
CA SER A 312 -10.65 -63.49 8.74
C SER A 312 -11.81 -64.31 9.31
N ILE A 313 -13.02 -63.74 9.35
CA ILE A 313 -14.23 -64.46 9.82
C ILE A 313 -14.49 -65.69 8.95
N ILE A 314 -14.42 -65.55 7.62
CA ILE A 314 -14.63 -66.67 6.69
C ILE A 314 -13.60 -67.78 6.92
N LEU A 315 -12.31 -67.43 7.01
CA LEU A 315 -11.24 -68.40 7.25
C LEU A 315 -11.40 -69.11 8.60
N THR A 316 -11.80 -68.39 9.63
CA THR A 316 -12.03 -68.94 10.97
C THR A 316 -13.21 -69.93 10.95
N THR A 317 -14.28 -69.57 10.25
CA THR A 317 -15.48 -70.43 10.10
C THR A 317 -15.16 -71.70 9.34
N ILE A 318 -14.40 -71.60 8.23
CA ILE A 318 -13.94 -72.76 7.45
C ILE A 318 -13.05 -73.66 8.31
N SER A 319 -12.10 -73.08 9.06
CA SER A 319 -11.21 -73.83 9.95
C SER A 319 -11.99 -74.63 11.01
N VAL A 320 -12.99 -73.99 11.64
CA VAL A 320 -13.87 -74.66 12.62
C VAL A 320 -14.69 -75.78 11.96
N MET A 321 -15.26 -75.56 10.77
CA MET A 321 -16.02 -76.60 10.07
C MET A 321 -15.16 -77.80 9.66
N VAL A 322 -13.93 -77.57 9.21
CA VAL A 322 -12.99 -78.65 8.86
C VAL A 322 -12.54 -79.41 10.11
N SER A 323 -12.28 -78.70 11.20
CA SER A 323 -11.97 -79.28 12.52
C SER A 323 -13.09 -80.20 13.02
N LEU A 324 -14.35 -79.76 12.91
CA LEU A 324 -15.51 -80.54 13.33
C LEU A 324 -15.78 -81.77 12.45
N ARG A 325 -15.38 -81.76 11.17
CA ARG A 325 -15.50 -82.94 10.27
C ARG A 325 -14.39 -83.98 10.44
N ARG A 326 -13.30 -83.66 11.15
CA ARG A 326 -12.17 -84.58 11.39
C ARG A 326 -12.22 -85.26 12.75
N LYS A 327 -13.24 -84.98 13.57
CA LYS A 327 -13.65 -85.80 14.71
C LYS A 327 -14.78 -86.72 14.29
#